data_AF-A0A5C1NHB6-F1
#
_entry.id   AF-A0A5C1NHB6-F1
#
_cell.length_a   1.000
_cell.length_b   1.000
_cell.length_c   1.000
_cell.angle_alpha   90.00
_cell.angle_beta   90.00
_cell.angle_gamma   90.00
#
_symmetry.space_group_name_H-M   'P 1'
#
loop_
_entity.id
_entity.type
_entity.pdbx_description
1 polymer ?
#
loop_
_entity_poly.entity_id
_entity_poly.type
_entity_poly.pdbx_seq_one_letter_code
_entity_poly.pdbx_strand_id
1 'polypeptide(L)'
;MPASWDQNKFDRWQELRKRLKECKRAKEYAQVIEVARTIIDLDKEAPFICIMTPLFYKEIGAAYEKLGDLSEAIRNYQISLNGFKKHRESNETNKPDDWLKDIHSLSKKIERL
;
A
#
# COMPACT_ATOMS: atom_id res chain seq x y z
N MET A 1 14.44 -17.53 11.40
CA MET A 1 15.07 -17.84 10.11
C MET A 1 14.82 -16.67 9.18
N PRO A 2 15.84 -15.99 8.63
CA PRO A 2 15.59 -14.99 7.60
C PRO A 2 14.89 -15.69 6.43
N ALA A 3 13.83 -15.07 5.89
CA ALA A 3 13.15 -15.60 4.71
C ALA A 3 14.18 -15.75 3.59
N SER A 4 14.46 -16.99 3.19
CA SER A 4 15.39 -17.28 2.10
C SER A 4 14.86 -16.66 0.81
N TRP A 5 15.76 -16.08 0.01
CA TRP A 5 15.44 -15.59 -1.32
C TRP A 5 14.69 -16.65 -2.15
N ASP A 6 13.63 -16.22 -2.84
CA ASP A 6 12.83 -17.06 -3.73
C ASP A 6 12.61 -16.29 -5.04
N GLN A 7 13.28 -16.73 -6.11
CA GLN A 7 13.22 -16.05 -7.41
C GLN A 7 11.80 -16.02 -7.98
N ASN A 8 11.03 -17.09 -7.84
CA ASN A 8 9.67 -17.17 -8.39
C ASN A 8 8.74 -16.17 -7.69
N LYS A 9 8.89 -16.01 -6.37
CA LYS A 9 8.13 -15.00 -5.62
C LYS A 9 8.57 -13.58 -5.98
N PHE A 10 9.86 -13.36 -6.24
CA PHE A 10 10.35 -12.06 -6.70
C PHE A 10 9.82 -11.70 -8.09
N ASP A 11 9.86 -12.63 -9.04
CA ASP A 11 9.34 -12.43 -10.40
C ASP A 11 7.83 -12.14 -10.36
N ARG A 12 7.08 -12.91 -9.56
CA ARG A 12 5.65 -12.68 -9.32
C ARG A 12 5.38 -11.28 -8.75
N TRP A 13 6.20 -10.81 -7.82
CA TRP A 13 6.10 -9.45 -7.29
C TRP A 13 6.31 -8.39 -8.39
N GLN A 14 7.30 -8.58 -9.28
CA GLN A 14 7.55 -7.66 -10.40
C GLN A 14 6.35 -7.61 -11.36
N GLU A 15 5.78 -8.77 -11.70
CA GLU A 15 4.58 -8.86 -12.54
C GLU A 15 3.38 -8.14 -11.91
N LEU A 16 3.11 -8.38 -10.62
CA LEU A 16 2.03 -7.72 -9.90
C LEU A 16 2.21 -6.21 -9.87
N ARG A 17 3.44 -5.71 -9.70
CA ARG A 17 3.71 -4.26 -9.76
C ARG A 17 3.46 -3.67 -11.14
N LYS A 18 3.82 -4.39 -12.21
CA LYS A 18 3.52 -3.98 -13.58
C LYS A 18 2.01 -3.92 -13.80
N ARG A 19 1.29 -4.97 -13.40
CA ARG A 19 -0.17 -5.04 -13.50
C ARG A 19 -0.86 -3.94 -12.71
N LEU A 20 -0.42 -3.66 -11.49
CA LEU A 20 -0.97 -2.57 -10.67
C LEU A 20 -0.87 -1.22 -11.40
N LYS A 21 0.27 -0.95 -12.04
CA LYS A 21 0.48 0.28 -12.82
C LYS A 21 -0.45 0.34 -14.03
N GLU A 22 -0.69 -0.77 -14.71
CA GLU A 22 -1.60 -0.87 -15.85
C GLU A 22 -3.05 -0.65 -15.42
N CYS A 23 -3.55 -1.35 -14.40
CA CYS A 23 -4.90 -1.17 -13.87
C CYS A 23 -5.15 0.27 -13.41
N LYS A 24 -4.16 0.90 -12.76
CA LYS A 24 -4.23 2.32 -12.36
C LYS A 24 -4.37 3.26 -13.57
N ARG A 25 -3.63 3.00 -14.65
CA ARG A 25 -3.70 3.79 -15.90
C ARG A 25 -5.05 3.60 -16.60
N ALA A 26 -5.54 2.37 -16.62
CA ALA A 26 -6.83 1.99 -17.20
C ALA A 26 -8.03 2.41 -16.32
N LYS A 27 -7.79 2.90 -15.10
CA LYS A 27 -8.82 3.25 -14.09
C LYS A 27 -9.70 2.06 -13.69
N GLU A 28 -9.14 0.85 -13.72
CA GLU A 28 -9.81 -0.39 -13.30
C GLU A 28 -9.73 -0.51 -11.77
N TYR A 29 -10.48 0.33 -11.05
CA TYR A 29 -10.34 0.46 -9.60
C TYR A 29 -10.56 -0.86 -8.83
N ALA A 30 -11.49 -1.71 -9.27
CA ALA A 30 -11.69 -3.03 -8.67
C ALA A 30 -10.43 -3.90 -8.79
N GLN A 31 -9.77 -3.90 -9.96
CA GLN A 31 -8.53 -4.65 -10.15
C GLN A 31 -7.35 -4.04 -9.38
N VAL A 32 -7.31 -2.71 -9.21
CA VAL A 32 -6.31 -2.06 -8.36
C VAL A 32 -6.38 -2.60 -6.93
N ILE A 33 -7.59 -2.79 -6.39
CA ILE A 33 -7.80 -3.33 -5.04
C ILE A 33 -7.25 -4.77 -4.96
N GLU A 34 -7.66 -5.63 -5.89
CA GLU A 34 -7.28 -7.04 -5.89
C GLU A 34 -5.77 -7.24 -6.04
N VAL A 35 -5.14 -6.51 -6.98
CA VAL A 35 -3.70 -6.59 -7.20
C VAL A 35 -2.93 -6.04 -5.98
N ALA A 36 -3.35 -4.93 -5.40
CA ALA A 36 -2.71 -4.36 -4.22
C ALA A 36 -2.80 -5.30 -3.01
N ARG A 37 -3.94 -5.97 -2.79
CA ARG A 37 -4.09 -7.00 -1.75
C ARG A 37 -3.16 -8.20 -1.99
N THR A 38 -3.10 -8.67 -3.23
CA THR A 38 -2.23 -9.79 -3.61
C THR A 38 -0.75 -9.46 -3.35
N ILE A 39 -0.32 -8.22 -3.60
CA ILE A 39 1.05 -7.77 -3.28
C ILE A 39 1.31 -7.77 -1.78
N ILE A 40 0.35 -7.31 -0.96
CA ILE A 40 0.46 -7.32 0.50
C ILE A 40 0.57 -8.76 1.02
N ASP A 41 -0.23 -9.69 0.49
CA ASP A 41 -0.19 -11.08 0.93
C ASP A 41 1.10 -11.78 0.48
N LEU A 42 1.59 -11.48 -0.73
CA LEU A 42 2.88 -11.98 -1.20
C LEU A 42 4.04 -11.51 -0.31
N ASP A 43 4.03 -10.27 0.18
CA ASP A 43 5.05 -9.77 1.10
C ASP A 43 5.03 -10.50 2.46
N LYS A 44 3.85 -10.90 2.95
CA LYS A 44 3.76 -11.75 4.16
C LYS A 44 4.36 -13.13 3.93
N GLU A 45 4.18 -13.69 2.74
CA GLU A 45 4.74 -15.00 2.33
C GLU A 45 6.23 -14.94 1.94
N ALA A 46 6.71 -13.76 1.56
CA ALA A 46 8.07 -13.46 1.18
C ALA A 46 8.57 -12.15 1.83
N PRO A 47 8.86 -12.16 3.14
CA PRO A 47 9.33 -10.97 3.86
C PRO A 47 10.64 -10.37 3.31
N PHE A 48 11.39 -11.11 2.48
CA PHE A 48 12.59 -10.58 1.82
C PHE A 48 12.27 -9.49 0.78
N ILE A 49 11.02 -9.41 0.29
CA ILE A 49 10.59 -8.35 -0.64
C ILE A 49 10.56 -7.00 0.08
N CYS A 50 10.12 -7.00 1.35
CA CYS A 50 10.16 -5.86 2.25
C CYS A 50 9.51 -4.60 1.65
N ILE A 51 8.24 -4.72 1.23
CA ILE A 51 7.52 -3.58 0.68
C ILE A 51 7.08 -2.59 1.78
N MET A 52 6.95 -1.32 1.41
CA MET A 52 6.22 -0.34 2.22
C MET A 52 4.72 -0.58 2.10
N THR A 53 4.21 -1.57 2.84
CA THR A 53 2.79 -1.97 2.89
C THR A 53 1.79 -0.79 3.00
N PRO A 54 2.05 0.27 3.78
CA PRO A 54 1.17 1.44 3.85
C PRO A 54 0.87 2.10 2.50
N LEU A 55 1.80 2.05 1.53
CA LEU A 55 1.55 2.58 0.19
C LEU A 55 0.42 1.83 -0.52
N PHE A 56 0.34 0.51 -0.38
CA PHE A 56 -0.68 -0.29 -1.05
C PHE A 56 -2.06 -0.10 -0.44
N TYR A 57 -2.15 0.06 0.89
CA TYR A 57 -3.41 0.45 1.54
C TYR A 57 -3.91 1.84 1.08
N LYS A 58 -3.00 2.80 0.82
CA LYS A 58 -3.36 4.09 0.23
C LYS A 58 -3.95 3.93 -1.18
N GLU A 59 -3.37 3.05 -2.00
CA GLU A 59 -3.90 2.75 -3.34
C GLU A 59 -5.29 2.10 -3.26
N ILE A 60 -5.49 1.15 -2.33
CA ILE A 60 -6.79 0.52 -2.08
C ILE A 60 -7.83 1.56 -1.65
N GLY A 61 -7.49 2.43 -0.70
CA GLY A 61 -8.40 3.49 -0.24
C GLY A 61 -8.80 4.46 -1.36
N ALA A 62 -7.85 4.83 -2.24
CA ALA A 62 -8.13 5.64 -3.41
C ALA A 62 -9.02 4.93 -4.44
N ALA A 63 -8.84 3.63 -4.63
CA ALA A 63 -9.69 2.86 -5.51
C ALA A 63 -11.14 2.76 -4.98
N TYR A 64 -11.32 2.48 -3.69
CA TYR A 64 -12.64 2.44 -3.06
C TYR A 64 -13.36 3.80 -3.11
N GLU A 65 -12.64 4.89 -2.85
CA GLU A 65 -13.20 6.25 -2.99
C GLU A 65 -13.70 6.49 -4.42
N LYS A 66 -12.96 6.06 -5.43
CA LYS A 66 -13.37 6.19 -6.85
C LYS A 66 -14.54 5.29 -7.23
N LEU A 67 -14.75 4.20 -6.51
CA LEU A 67 -15.91 3.32 -6.65
C LEU A 67 -17.12 3.80 -5.84
N GLY A 68 -16.96 4.84 -5.02
CA GLY A 68 -18.04 5.39 -4.17
C GLY A 68 -18.21 4.68 -2.82
N ASP A 69 -17.38 3.68 -2.50
CA ASP A 69 -17.40 3.02 -1.20
C ASP A 69 -16.52 3.80 -0.21
N LEU A 70 -17.11 4.85 0.37
CA LEU A 70 -16.40 5.76 1.27
C LEU A 70 -16.00 5.07 2.58
N SER A 71 -16.81 4.12 3.07
CA SER A 71 -16.52 3.39 4.30
C SER A 71 -15.24 2.57 4.15
N GLU A 72 -15.11 1.79 3.07
CA GLU A 72 -13.88 1.06 2.81
C GLU A 72 -12.71 1.99 2.44
N ALA A 73 -12.96 3.12 1.77
CA ALA A 73 -11.94 4.12 1.50
C ALA A 73 -11.30 4.65 2.80
N ILE A 74 -12.13 5.11 3.74
CA ILE A 74 -11.71 5.63 5.04
C ILE A 74 -10.92 4.57 5.82
N ARG A 75 -11.46 3.34 5.89
CA ARG A 75 -10.80 2.23 6.59
C ARG A 75 -9.40 1.98 6.05
N ASN A 76 -9.23 1.90 4.73
CA ASN A 76 -7.93 1.65 4.12
C ASN A 76 -6.97 2.84 4.26
N TYR A 77 -7.47 4.07 4.22
CA TYR A 77 -6.66 5.26 4.53
C TYR A 77 -6.20 5.29 5.98
N GLN A 78 -7.02 4.89 6.95
CA GLN A 78 -6.64 4.77 8.35
C GLN A 78 -5.54 3.72 8.55
N ILE A 79 -5.66 2.56 7.89
CA ILE A 79 -4.62 1.51 7.93
C ILE A 79 -3.29 2.06 7.38
N SER A 80 -3.34 2.74 6.23
CA SER A 80 -2.16 3.37 5.62
C SER A 80 -1.53 4.42 6.56
N LEU A 81 -2.34 5.33 7.10
CA LEU A 81 -1.91 6.38 8.03
C LEU A 81 -1.20 5.79 9.25
N ASN A 82 -1.81 4.80 9.90
CA ASN A 82 -1.25 4.15 11.08
C ASN A 82 0.04 3.40 10.74
N GLY A 83 0.11 2.78 9.57
CA GLY A 83 1.32 2.11 9.10
C GLY A 83 2.49 3.07 8.88
N PHE A 84 2.27 4.24 8.28
CA PHE A 84 3.32 5.26 8.14
C PHE A 84 3.78 5.81 9.50
N LYS A 85 2.86 6.05 10.43
CA LYS A 85 3.20 6.49 11.80
C LYS A 85 4.10 5.46 12.50
N LYS A 86 3.67 4.19 12.52
CA LYS A 86 4.44 3.08 13.11
C LYS A 86 5.81 2.91 12.47
N HIS A 87 5.90 3.02 11.14
CA HIS A 87 7.17 2.91 10.45
C HIS A 87 8.16 4.00 10.91
N ARG A 88 7.71 5.25 11.07
CA ARG A 88 8.54 6.35 11.58
C ARG A 88 8.92 6.19 13.06
N GLU A 89 8.05 5.61 13.88
CA GLU A 89 8.34 5.34 15.30
C GLU A 89 9.36 4.22 15.49
N SER A 90 9.32 3.20 14.63
CA SER A 90 10.08 1.96 14.80
C SER A 90 11.38 1.88 13.97
N ASN A 91 11.57 2.75 12.97
CA ASN A 91 12.72 2.71 12.07
C ASN A 91 13.40 4.07 12.04
N GLU A 92 14.73 4.06 11.92
CA GLU A 92 15.48 5.27 11.58
C GLU A 92 15.05 5.73 10.19
N THR A 93 14.31 6.83 10.13
CA THR A 93 13.98 7.47 8.86
C THR A 93 15.24 8.03 8.25
N ASN A 94 15.46 7.80 6.95
CA ASN A 94 16.62 8.36 6.24
C ASN A 94 16.61 9.90 6.30
N LYS A 95 15.41 10.50 6.30
CA LYS A 95 15.22 11.93 6.53
C LYS A 95 14.12 12.17 7.56
N PRO A 96 14.23 13.22 8.41
CA PRO A 96 13.21 13.55 9.40
C PRO A 96 11.80 13.72 8.80
N ASP A 97 11.72 14.18 7.56
CA ASP A 97 10.46 14.47 6.87
C ASP A 97 9.85 13.28 6.13
N ASP A 98 10.53 12.12 6.10
CA ASP A 98 10.02 10.95 5.42
C ASP A 98 8.62 10.59 5.94
N TRP A 99 7.70 10.39 5.00
CA TRP A 99 6.29 10.04 5.22
C TRP A 99 5.42 11.09 5.92
N LEU A 100 5.96 12.23 6.40
CA LEU A 100 5.15 13.30 7.02
C LEU A 100 4.08 13.86 6.08
N LYS A 101 4.43 14.05 4.81
CA LYS A 101 3.50 14.55 3.79
C LYS A 101 2.36 13.56 3.55
N ASP A 102 2.66 12.26 3.50
CA ASP A 102 1.64 11.21 3.34
C ASP A 102 0.72 11.13 4.54
N ILE A 103 1.28 11.18 5.76
CA ILE A 103 0.51 11.24 7.01
C ILE A 103 -0.45 12.43 7.00
N HIS A 104 0.05 13.64 6.70
CA HIS A 104 -0.77 14.84 6.65
C HIS A 104 -1.86 14.78 5.57
N SER A 105 -1.49 14.31 4.38
CA SER A 105 -2.43 14.17 3.27
C SER A 105 -3.52 13.15 3.57
N LEU A 106 -3.20 12.03 4.21
CA LEU A 106 -4.15 10.99 4.58
C LEU A 106 -5.08 11.46 5.69
N SER A 107 -4.56 12.10 6.75
CA SER A 107 -5.39 12.67 7.82
C SER A 107 -6.43 13.65 7.26
N LYS A 108 -5.99 14.63 6.46
CA LYS A 108 -6.90 15.59 5.81
C LYS A 108 -7.93 14.93 4.90
N LYS A 109 -7.56 13.80 4.29
CA LYS A 109 -8.46 13.10 3.37
C LYS A 109 -9.53 12.31 4.12
N ILE A 110 -9.15 11.66 5.22
CA ILE A 110 -10.08 10.97 6.12
C ILE A 110 -11.09 11.96 6.71
N GLU A 111 -10.65 13.16 7.11
CA GLU A 111 -11.55 14.21 7.65
C GLU A 111 -12.58 14.74 6.65
N ARG A 112 -12.33 14.57 5.34
CA ARG A 112 -13.17 15.10 4.26
C ARG A 112 -14.19 14.09 3.72
N LEU A 113 -13.97 12.80 3.97
CA LEU A 113 -14.83 11.70 3.50
C LEU A 113 -15.83 11.31 4.58
#